data_AF-A0A8B8EC44-F1
#
_entry.id   AF-A0A8B8EC44-F1
#
_cell.length_a   1.000
_cell.length_b   1.000
_cell.length_c   1.000
_cell.angle_alpha   90.00
_cell.angle_beta   90.00
_cell.angle_gamma   90.00
#
_symmetry.space_group_name_H-M   'P 1'
#
loop_
_entity.id
_entity.type
_entity.pdbx_description
1 polymer ?
#
loop_
_entity_poly.entity_id
_entity_poly.type
_entity_poly.pdbx_seq_one_letter_code
_entity_poly.pdbx_strand_id
1 'polypeptide(L)'
;MPPLYGASRECTNHMNYMMCYFCAPDQVNWYHKDMDRKVHVCTDFCKSVYHHCQEALFEGTRIGDIYQNGTSFCEAQNYHVIDGKQNCFKFDRSVFDHGNKINSIKTWLVVLMLTFGRYWTLV
;
A
#
# COMPACT_ATOMS: atom_id res chain seq x y z
N MET A 1 -6.20 -1.61 -11.19
CA MET A 1 -7.57 -1.98 -10.75
C MET A 1 -8.51 -0.83 -11.08
N PRO A 2 -9.70 -1.07 -11.65
CA PRO A 2 -10.71 -0.02 -11.79
C PRO A 2 -11.00 0.64 -10.43
N PRO A 3 -11.31 1.95 -10.40
CA PRO A 3 -11.61 2.62 -9.14
C PRO A 3 -12.85 2.01 -8.49
N LEU A 4 -12.73 1.64 -7.21
CA LEU A 4 -13.87 1.28 -6.38
C LEU A 4 -14.66 2.55 -6.05
N TYR A 5 -15.93 2.59 -6.42
CA TYR A 5 -16.77 3.76 -6.13
C TYR A 5 -17.07 3.82 -4.62
N GLY A 6 -16.99 5.02 -4.04
CA GLY A 6 -17.20 5.22 -2.60
C GLY A 6 -16.05 4.72 -1.71
N ALA A 7 -14.92 4.28 -2.28
CA ALA A 7 -13.78 3.83 -1.49
C ALA A 7 -13.16 4.97 -0.67
N SER A 8 -12.92 4.69 0.62
CA SER A 8 -12.10 5.55 1.47
C SER A 8 -10.64 5.53 1.00
N ARG A 9 -9.85 6.55 1.39
CA ARG A 9 -8.40 6.56 1.15
C ARG A 9 -7.72 5.31 1.69
N GLU A 10 -8.13 4.84 2.86
CA GLU A 10 -7.58 3.61 3.44
C GLU A 10 -7.93 2.39 2.59
N CYS A 11 -9.16 2.26 2.09
CA CYS A 11 -9.51 1.20 1.16
C CYS A 11 -8.65 1.26 -0.11
N THR A 12 -8.52 2.43 -0.72
CA THR A 12 -7.69 2.61 -1.93
C THR A 12 -6.23 2.23 -1.67
N ASN A 13 -5.65 2.62 -0.54
CA ASN A 13 -4.29 2.26 -0.18
C ASN A 13 -4.14 0.74 -0.03
N HIS A 14 -5.05 0.10 0.71
CA HIS A 14 -5.02 -1.36 0.91
C HIS A 14 -5.15 -2.12 -0.41
N MET A 15 -6.12 -1.74 -1.25
CA MET A 15 -6.36 -2.37 -2.56
C MET A 15 -5.19 -2.18 -3.52
N ASN A 16 -4.59 -0.99 -3.55
CA ASN A 16 -3.39 -0.75 -4.35
C ASN A 16 -2.21 -1.57 -3.83
N TYR A 17 -2.04 -1.65 -2.51
CA TYR A 17 -0.96 -2.41 -1.89
C TYR A 17 -1.09 -3.92 -2.12
N MET A 18 -2.31 -4.46 -2.23
CA MET A 18 -2.50 -5.87 -2.55
C MET A 18 -1.77 -6.27 -3.84
N MET A 19 -1.61 -5.36 -4.80
CA MET A 19 -0.86 -5.64 -6.02
C MET A 19 0.66 -5.50 -5.86
N CYS A 20 1.18 -4.91 -4.77
CA CYS A 20 2.61 -4.64 -4.65
C CYS A 20 3.48 -5.91 -4.51
N TYR A 21 2.89 -7.09 -4.23
CA TYR A 21 3.65 -8.30 -4.00
C TYR A 21 4.59 -8.66 -5.16
N PHE A 22 4.17 -8.44 -6.42
CA PHE A 22 4.93 -8.89 -7.59
C PHE A 22 6.17 -8.03 -7.86
N CYS A 23 6.21 -6.83 -7.28
CA CYS A 23 7.35 -5.91 -7.35
C CYS A 23 8.27 -6.01 -6.15
N ALA A 24 7.87 -6.74 -5.10
CA ALA A 24 8.64 -6.75 -3.87
C ALA A 24 9.94 -7.55 -4.04
N PRO A 25 11.09 -7.03 -3.55
CA PRO A 25 12.38 -7.72 -3.67
C PRO A 25 12.39 -9.06 -2.93
N ASP A 26 11.55 -9.21 -1.91
CA ASP A 26 11.41 -10.39 -1.05
C ASP A 26 10.21 -11.29 -1.43
N GLN A 27 9.59 -11.08 -2.60
CA GLN A 27 8.39 -11.80 -3.03
C GLN A 27 8.51 -13.33 -2.99
N VAL A 28 9.73 -13.87 -3.17
CA VAL A 28 10.01 -15.30 -3.12
C VAL A 28 9.62 -15.93 -1.78
N ASN A 29 9.60 -15.14 -0.71
CA ASN A 29 9.26 -15.60 0.63
C ASN A 29 7.76 -15.87 0.83
N TRP A 30 6.91 -15.46 -0.12
CA TRP A 30 5.46 -15.62 -0.05
C TRP A 30 4.92 -16.65 -1.03
N TYR A 31 5.80 -17.27 -1.84
CA TYR A 31 5.45 -18.40 -2.68
C TYR A 31 6.00 -19.69 -2.06
N HIS A 32 5.12 -20.61 -1.67
CA HIS A 32 5.54 -21.91 -1.17
C HIS A 32 5.48 -22.95 -2.28
N LYS A 33 6.58 -23.68 -2.47
CA LYS A 33 6.73 -24.69 -3.53
C LYS A 33 5.76 -25.87 -3.39
N ASP A 34 5.34 -26.14 -2.16
CA ASP A 34 4.49 -27.28 -1.81
C ASP A 34 2.99 -26.95 -1.81
N MET A 35 2.62 -25.71 -2.13
CA MET A 35 1.22 -25.23 -2.18
C MET A 35 0.83 -24.81 -3.60
N ASP A 36 -0.39 -24.29 -3.74
CA ASP A 36 -0.79 -23.63 -4.98
C ASP A 36 0.17 -22.47 -5.30
N ARG A 37 0.40 -22.19 -6.58
CA ARG A 37 1.32 -21.12 -7.07
C ARG A 37 0.80 -19.70 -6.75
N LYS A 38 0.02 -19.55 -5.68
CA LYS A 38 -0.57 -18.32 -5.19
C LYS A 38 0.35 -17.69 -4.17
N VAL A 39 0.22 -16.38 -4.03
CA VAL A 39 0.91 -15.63 -2.99
C VAL A 39 0.22 -15.90 -1.66
N HIS A 40 1.02 -16.20 -0.65
CA HIS A 40 0.55 -16.34 0.71
C HIS A 40 0.39 -14.96 1.35
N VAL A 41 -0.85 -14.62 1.69
CA VAL A 41 -1.20 -13.35 2.32
C VAL A 41 -1.58 -13.59 3.77
N CYS A 42 -1.13 -12.71 4.66
CA CYS A 42 -1.46 -12.83 6.07
C CYS A 42 -2.96 -12.54 6.28
N THR A 43 -3.61 -13.37 7.11
CA THR A 43 -5.03 -13.23 7.44
C THR A 43 -5.38 -11.81 7.93
N ASP A 44 -4.51 -11.17 8.71
CA ASP A 44 -4.76 -9.83 9.24
C ASP A 44 -4.75 -8.75 8.15
N PHE A 45 -3.93 -8.92 7.10
CA PHE A 45 -3.98 -8.00 5.96
C PHE A 45 -5.33 -8.13 5.23
N CYS A 46 -5.79 -9.35 4.99
CA CYS A 46 -7.09 -9.60 4.38
C CYS A 46 -8.26 -9.04 5.19
N LYS A 47 -8.24 -9.21 6.52
CA LYS A 47 -9.22 -8.59 7.42
C LYS A 47 -9.17 -7.06 7.33
N SER A 48 -7.97 -6.47 7.28
CA SER A 48 -7.79 -5.02 7.16
C SER A 48 -8.35 -4.47 5.85
N VAL A 49 -8.06 -5.14 4.72
CA VAL A 49 -8.63 -4.78 3.41
C VAL A 49 -10.15 -4.77 3.47
N TYR A 50 -10.76 -5.88 3.93
CA TYR A 50 -12.21 -6.00 3.98
C TYR A 50 -12.85 -4.98 4.92
N HIS A 51 -12.27 -4.77 6.10
CA HIS A 51 -12.74 -3.76 7.05
C HIS A 51 -12.86 -2.38 6.42
N HIS A 52 -11.86 -1.96 5.63
CA HIS A 52 -11.86 -0.66 4.97
C HIS A 52 -12.69 -0.60 3.68
N CYS A 53 -12.90 -1.74 3.02
CA CYS A 53 -13.46 -1.79 1.67
C CYS A 53 -14.86 -2.40 1.54
N GLN A 54 -15.43 -3.03 2.57
CA GLN A 54 -16.72 -3.73 2.46
C GLN A 54 -17.88 -2.85 1.96
N GLU A 55 -17.86 -1.55 2.26
CA GLU A 55 -18.88 -0.59 1.79
C GLU A 55 -18.61 -0.03 0.38
N ALA A 56 -17.42 -0.28 -0.18
CA ALA A 56 -17.08 0.19 -1.50
C ALA A 56 -17.75 -0.65 -2.60
N LEU A 57 -18.03 0.00 -3.72
CA LEU A 57 -18.76 -0.59 -4.85
C LEU A 57 -17.79 -1.06 -5.94
N PHE A 58 -17.92 -2.31 -6.35
CA PHE A 58 -17.30 -2.88 -7.55
C PHE A 58 -18.42 -3.27 -8.52
N GLU A 59 -18.38 -2.71 -9.75
CA GLU A 59 -19.40 -2.96 -10.78
C GLU A 59 -20.86 -2.75 -10.27
N GLY A 60 -21.05 -1.74 -9.41
CA GLY A 60 -22.36 -1.40 -8.84
C GLY A 60 -22.82 -2.27 -7.67
N THR A 61 -22.01 -3.25 -7.24
CA THR A 61 -22.30 -4.13 -6.10
C THR A 61 -21.34 -3.85 -4.95
N ARG A 62 -21.80 -3.83 -3.69
CA ARG A 62 -20.91 -3.63 -2.56
C ARG A 62 -20.06 -4.87 -2.32
N ILE A 63 -18.80 -4.66 -1.96
CA ILE A 63 -17.87 -5.75 -1.64
C ILE A 63 -18.43 -6.63 -0.50
N GLY A 64 -19.02 -6.03 0.53
CA GLY A 64 -19.60 -6.73 1.67
C GLY A 64 -20.86 -7.55 1.34
N ASP A 65 -21.54 -7.23 0.23
CA ASP A 65 -22.69 -7.99 -0.24
C ASP A 65 -22.25 -9.29 -0.97
N ILE A 66 -21.02 -9.31 -1.51
CA ILE A 66 -20.46 -10.46 -2.26
C ILE A 66 -19.63 -11.37 -1.35
N TYR A 67 -18.84 -10.78 -0.45
CA TYR A 67 -17.87 -11.50 0.38
C TYR A 67 -18.23 -11.36 1.85
N GLN A 68 -18.22 -12.48 2.58
CA GLN A 68 -18.63 -12.53 3.99
C GLN A 68 -17.58 -11.98 4.96
N ASN A 69 -16.31 -12.03 4.56
CA ASN A 69 -15.18 -11.61 5.38
C ASN A 69 -13.90 -11.43 4.53
N GLY A 70 -12.84 -10.92 5.16
CA GLY A 70 -11.55 -10.70 4.49
C GLY A 70 -10.89 -11.94 3.91
N THR A 71 -11.03 -13.10 4.56
CA THR A 71 -10.49 -14.36 4.01
C THR A 71 -11.16 -14.69 2.68
N SER A 72 -12.49 -14.70 2.64
CA SER A 72 -13.25 -14.97 1.41
C SER A 72 -12.96 -13.95 0.30
N PHE A 73 -12.74 -12.69 0.66
CA PHE A 73 -12.35 -11.64 -0.27
C PHE A 73 -10.98 -11.93 -0.91
N CYS A 74 -9.96 -12.19 -0.10
CA CYS A 74 -8.60 -12.47 -0.57
C CYS A 74 -8.53 -13.76 -1.40
N GLU A 75 -9.21 -14.82 -0.99
CA GLU A 75 -9.25 -16.08 -1.75
C GLU A 75 -9.87 -15.87 -3.14
N ALA A 76 -10.92 -15.05 -3.25
CA ALA A 76 -11.52 -14.67 -4.52
C ALA A 76 -10.59 -13.83 -5.41
N GLN A 77 -9.63 -13.11 -4.83
CA GLN A 77 -8.57 -12.41 -5.55
C GLN A 77 -7.36 -13.32 -5.88
N ASN A 78 -7.51 -14.64 -5.74
CA ASN A 78 -6.50 -15.65 -6.05
C ASN A 78 -5.26 -15.61 -5.14
N TYR A 79 -5.43 -15.22 -3.88
CA TYR A 79 -4.43 -15.39 -2.82
C TYR A 79 -4.65 -16.68 -2.04
N HIS A 80 -3.60 -17.17 -1.38
CA HIS A 80 -3.71 -18.19 -0.34
C HIS A 80 -3.61 -17.51 1.02
N VAL A 81 -4.62 -17.66 1.87
CA VAL A 81 -4.67 -16.95 3.17
C VAL A 81 -4.07 -17.84 4.26
N ILE A 82 -3.02 -17.37 4.93
CA ILE A 82 -2.38 -18.09 6.04
C ILE A 82 -2.38 -17.27 7.34
N ASP A 83 -2.13 -17.95 8.46
CA ASP A 83 -1.98 -17.31 9.77
C ASP A 83 -0.72 -16.42 9.80
N GLY A 84 -0.82 -15.26 10.46
CA GLY A 84 0.24 -14.24 10.51
C GLY A 84 1.51 -14.66 11.25
N LYS A 85 1.54 -15.82 11.91
CA LYS A 85 2.75 -16.39 12.54
C LYS A 85 3.76 -16.95 11.54
N GLN A 86 3.33 -17.18 10.29
CA GLN A 86 4.18 -17.68 9.21
C GLN A 86 4.70 -16.52 8.34
N ASN A 87 5.69 -16.79 7.47
CA ASN A 87 6.13 -15.81 6.47
C ASN A 87 5.02 -15.60 5.43
N CYS A 88 4.38 -14.43 5.44
CA CYS A 88 3.33 -14.07 4.51
C CYS A 88 3.37 -12.58 4.14
N PHE A 89 2.74 -12.25 3.02
CA PHE A 89 2.58 -10.89 2.54
C PHE A 89 1.65 -10.10 3.47
N LYS A 90 2.11 -8.97 3.99
CA LYS A 90 1.42 -8.12 4.95
C LYS A 90 1.43 -6.67 4.51
N PHE A 91 0.43 -5.89 4.96
CA PHE A 91 0.34 -4.48 4.65
C PHE A 91 1.53 -3.68 5.22
N ASP A 92 2.15 -2.86 4.40
CA ASP A 92 3.13 -1.87 4.82
C ASP A 92 2.59 -0.45 4.56
N ARG A 93 2.13 0.19 5.64
CA ARG A 93 1.61 1.56 5.60
C ARG A 93 2.67 2.56 5.16
N SER A 94 3.94 2.30 5.46
CA SER A 94 5.02 3.26 5.23
C SER A 94 5.10 3.65 3.75
N VAL A 95 4.77 2.75 2.82
CA VAL A 95 4.72 3.02 1.37
C VAL A 95 3.82 4.21 1.01
N PHE A 96 2.77 4.48 1.79
CA PHE A 96 1.85 5.60 1.56
C PHE A 96 2.16 6.86 2.38
N ASP A 97 3.09 6.79 3.33
CA ASP A 97 3.44 7.89 4.24
C ASP A 97 4.52 8.84 3.68
N HIS A 98 5.17 8.49 2.55
CA HIS A 98 6.33 9.22 2.01
C HIS A 98 6.00 10.55 1.29
N GLY A 99 4.77 11.06 1.40
CA GLY A 99 4.34 12.31 0.76
C GLY A 99 4.69 13.61 1.51
N ASN A 100 5.09 13.57 2.79
CA ASN A 100 5.13 14.78 3.65
C ASN A 100 6.43 15.02 4.44
N LYS A 101 7.55 14.38 4.09
CA LYS A 101 8.86 14.74 4.66
C LYS A 101 9.69 15.62 3.70
N ILE A 102 9.14 16.76 3.31
CA ILE A 102 10.02 17.89 2.97
C ILE A 102 10.57 18.36 4.31
N ASN A 103 11.76 17.87 4.63
CA ASN A 103 12.55 18.42 5.71
C ASN A 103 12.65 19.93 5.41
N SER A 104 12.13 20.77 6.30
CA SER A 104 12.25 22.22 6.22
C SER A 104 13.73 22.56 6.39
N ILE A 105 14.52 22.33 5.34
CA ILE A 105 15.89 22.80 5.23
C ILE A 105 15.74 24.30 5.14
N LYS A 106 16.08 24.94 6.27
CA LYS A 106 16.03 26.38 6.51
C LYS A 106 16.40 27.14 5.24
N THR A 107 15.41 27.80 4.65
CA THR A 107 15.49 28.68 3.47
C THR A 107 16.53 29.80 3.63
N TRP A 108 17.06 29.99 4.83
CA TRP A 108 18.16 30.90 5.15
C TRP A 108 19.48 30.61 4.43
N LEU A 109 19.78 29.36 4.07
CA LEU A 109 21.04 29.04 3.37
C LEU A 109 21.05 29.50 1.90
N VAL A 110 19.88 29.51 1.24
CA VAL A 110 19.77 29.96 -0.17
C VAL A 110 19.84 31.48 -0.27
N VAL A 111 19.32 32.22 0.71
CA VAL A 111 19.36 33.69 0.74
C VAL A 111 20.80 34.21 0.93
N LEU A 112 21.61 33.56 1.78
CA LEU A 112 23.01 33.94 2.01
C LEU A 112 23.89 33.76 0.76
N MET A 113 23.68 32.69 -0.02
CA MET A 113 24.46 32.45 -1.26
C MET A 113 24.21 33.51 -2.33
N LEU A 114 23.01 34.10 -2.38
CA LEU A 114 22.65 35.12 -3.39
C LEU A 114 23.11 36.54 -3.02
N THR A 115 23.33 36.83 -1.73
CA THR A 115 23.84 38.14 -1.30
C THR A 115 25.36 38.24 -1.39
N PHE A 116 26.09 37.14 -1.23
CA PHE A 116 27.57 37.15 -1.36
C PHE A 116 28.06 37.15 -2.82
N GLY A 117 27.28 36.60 -3.77
CA GLY A 117 27.63 36.63 -5.20
C GLY A 117 27.60 38.03 -5.84
N ARG A 118 26.95 39.02 -5.20
CA ARG A 118 26.91 40.41 -5.69
C ARG A 118 28.05 41.30 -5.17
N TYR A 119 28.80 40.87 -4.15
CA TYR A 119 29.87 41.69 -3.56
C TYR A 119 31.26 41.45 -4.18
N TRP A 120 31.45 40.41 -4.99
CA TRP A 120 32.75 40.14 -5.64
C TRP A 120 32.96 40.92 -6.95
N THR A 121 31.91 41.48 -7.57
CA THR A 121 32.04 42.23 -8.83
C THR A 121 32.23 43.74 -8.66
N LEU A 122 32.46 44.22 -7.43
CA LEU A 122 32.75 45.62 -7.12
C LEU A 122 33.99 45.75 -6.20
N VAL A 123 35.12 45.20 -6.63
CA VAL A 123 36.49 45.68 -6.30
C VAL A 123 37.34 45.55 -7.55
#